data_AF-A0AAV9H2Q4-F1
#
_entry.id   AF-A0AAV9H2Q4-F1
#
_cell.length_a   1.000
_cell.length_b   1.000
_cell.length_c   1.000
_cell.angle_alpha   90.00
_cell.angle_beta   90.00
_cell.angle_gamma   90.00
#
_symmetry.space_group_name_H-M   'P 1'
#
loop_
_entity.id
_entity.type
_entity.pdbx_description
1 polymer ?
#
loop_
_entity_poly.entity_id
_entity_poly.type
_entity_poly.pdbx_seq_one_letter_code
_entity_poly.pdbx_strand_id
1 'polypeptide(L)'
;SLLGGGGVDGAIHRAAGPRLLAECRTLNGCRTGSAKITQAYNLPCSRVIHAVGPVYDDYDPEKSERELTSCYTTSLQLAVENGCRSVAFSALSTGVYGYPSRAAAPAALSAVREFMLGEEGKKIDKVVIVTFEKKDVDAYNEALPLFFPPVPEPEEEEKKQGAAGDEEKAAAGSTEQTAETKKAEAELEAEAQAVADELPSPPKADPADSEHIEKKQRKSED
;
A
#
# COMPACT_ATOMS: atom_id res chain seq x y z
N SER A 1 -17.83 6.82 6.02
CA SER A 1 -19.19 6.62 5.45
C SER A 1 -19.23 5.50 4.41
N LEU A 2 -18.12 5.12 3.75
CA LEU A 2 -18.06 4.24 2.57
C LEU A 2 -18.74 4.81 1.32
N LEU A 3 -19.09 6.10 1.33
CA LEU A 3 -19.90 6.72 0.27
C LEU A 3 -19.05 7.43 -0.79
N GLY A 4 -17.77 7.08 -0.88
CA GLY A 4 -16.78 7.81 -1.65
C GLY A 4 -16.31 9.10 -0.97
N GLY A 5 -15.27 9.68 -1.56
CA GLY A 5 -14.59 10.88 -1.08
C GLY A 5 -13.59 11.42 -2.10
N GLY A 6 -12.59 12.17 -1.63
CA GLY A 6 -11.44 12.58 -2.43
C GLY A 6 -10.36 11.49 -2.53
N GLY A 7 -9.22 11.82 -3.15
CA GLY A 7 -8.06 10.93 -3.22
C GLY A 7 -8.35 9.58 -3.88
N VAL A 8 -7.74 8.51 -3.35
CA VAL A 8 -7.88 7.14 -3.87
C VAL A 8 -9.32 6.62 -3.79
N ASP A 9 -10.08 6.97 -2.74
CA ASP A 9 -11.47 6.57 -2.57
C ASP A 9 -12.34 7.09 -3.73
N GLY A 10 -12.21 8.39 -4.04
CA GLY A 10 -12.88 8.99 -5.18
C GLY A 10 -12.47 8.38 -6.53
N ALA A 11 -11.18 8.08 -6.71
CA ALA A 11 -10.68 7.45 -7.93
C ALA A 11 -11.28 6.04 -8.13
N ILE A 12 -11.31 5.22 -7.08
CA ILE A 12 -11.91 3.88 -7.09
C ILE A 12 -13.41 3.96 -7.40
N HIS A 13 -14.15 4.86 -6.75
CA HIS A 13 -15.58 5.04 -7.01
C HIS A 13 -15.89 5.47 -8.44
N ARG A 14 -15.09 6.40 -9.01
CA ARG A 14 -15.26 6.82 -10.41
C ARG A 14 -14.99 5.67 -11.39
N ALA A 15 -13.94 4.90 -11.16
CA ALA A 15 -13.56 3.81 -12.05
C ALA A 15 -14.50 2.59 -11.94
N ALA A 16 -14.97 2.24 -10.74
CA ALA A 16 -15.92 1.14 -10.53
C ALA A 16 -17.34 1.44 -11.06
N GLY A 17 -17.69 2.73 -11.14
CA GLY A 17 -19.01 3.19 -11.58
C GLY A 17 -20.06 3.21 -10.46
N PRO A 18 -21.28 3.70 -10.75
CA PRO A 18 -22.29 4.04 -9.73
C PRO A 18 -22.82 2.85 -8.92
N ARG A 19 -22.66 1.62 -9.43
CA ARG A 19 -23.09 0.41 -8.73
C ARG A 19 -22.28 0.16 -7.46
N LEU A 20 -21.00 0.58 -7.41
CA LEU A 20 -20.19 0.48 -6.19
C LEU A 20 -20.81 1.28 -5.04
N LEU A 21 -21.19 2.53 -5.31
CA LEU A 21 -21.83 3.38 -4.31
C LEU A 21 -23.19 2.81 -3.87
N ALA A 22 -23.94 2.19 -4.77
CA ALA A 22 -25.22 1.56 -4.44
C ALA A 22 -25.05 0.41 -3.44
N GLU A 23 -24.04 -0.45 -3.62
CA GLU A 23 -23.71 -1.51 -2.67
C GLU A 23 -23.14 -0.96 -1.37
N CYS A 24 -22.24 0.03 -1.41
CA CYS A 24 -21.72 0.63 -0.18
C CYS A 24 -22.83 1.18 0.74
N ARG A 25 -23.93 1.69 0.17
CA ARG A 25 -25.10 2.14 0.95
C ARG A 25 -25.79 1.02 1.72
N THR A 26 -25.71 -0.23 1.27
CA THR A 26 -26.28 -1.39 1.97
C THR A 26 -25.39 -1.89 3.12
N LEU A 27 -24.16 -1.37 3.23
CA LEU A 27 -23.20 -1.80 4.26
C LEU A 27 -23.31 -1.03 5.58
N ASN A 28 -24.12 0.03 5.67
CA ASN A 28 -24.29 0.83 6.90
C ASN A 28 -22.96 1.39 7.47
N GLY A 29 -22.05 1.83 6.60
CA GLY A 29 -20.76 2.42 7.00
C GLY A 29 -19.75 1.39 7.52
N CYS A 30 -18.61 1.85 8.03
CA CYS A 30 -17.56 1.01 8.61
C CYS A 30 -16.90 1.76 9.78
N ARG A 31 -16.54 1.03 10.84
CA ARG A 31 -15.82 1.61 11.98
C ARG A 31 -14.34 1.79 11.62
N THR A 32 -13.70 2.76 12.26
CA THR A 32 -12.25 2.91 12.22
C THR A 32 -11.56 1.64 12.67
N GLY A 33 -10.46 1.28 12.02
CA GLY A 33 -9.72 0.05 12.30
C GLY A 33 -10.35 -1.21 11.72
N SER A 34 -11.33 -1.08 10.82
CA SER A 34 -12.06 -2.21 10.23
C SER A 34 -12.25 -2.01 8.74
N ALA A 35 -12.71 -3.08 8.07
CA ALA A 35 -12.94 -3.09 6.64
C ALA A 35 -14.25 -3.80 6.27
N LYS A 36 -14.77 -3.52 5.08
CA LYS A 36 -15.90 -4.22 4.47
C LYS A 36 -15.62 -4.49 3.00
N ILE A 37 -16.24 -5.51 2.43
CA ILE A 37 -15.99 -5.92 1.05
C ILE A 37 -17.22 -5.70 0.16
N THR A 38 -16.99 -5.32 -1.08
CA THR A 38 -18.00 -5.19 -2.14
C THR A 38 -17.55 -5.90 -3.41
N GLN A 39 -18.45 -5.98 -4.39
CA GLN A 39 -18.04 -6.21 -5.77
C GLN A 39 -17.19 -5.04 -6.31
N ALA A 40 -16.37 -5.34 -7.32
CA ALA A 40 -15.49 -4.36 -7.97
C ALA A 40 -16.10 -3.67 -9.21
N TYR A 41 -17.19 -4.24 -9.74
CA TYR A 41 -17.96 -3.70 -10.85
C TYR A 41 -17.15 -3.51 -12.13
N ASN A 42 -16.82 -2.26 -12.50
CA ASN A 42 -16.12 -1.95 -13.74
C ASN A 42 -14.59 -1.98 -13.56
N LEU A 43 -14.09 -2.18 -12.33
CA LEU A 43 -12.66 -2.34 -12.07
C LEU A 43 -12.17 -3.71 -12.57
N PRO A 44 -10.88 -3.83 -12.93
CA PRO A 44 -10.29 -5.09 -13.38
C PRO A 44 -10.10 -6.12 -12.25
N CYS A 45 -10.15 -5.70 -10.98
CA CYS A 45 -10.08 -6.59 -9.84
C CYS A 45 -11.43 -7.30 -9.57
N SER A 46 -11.41 -8.35 -8.76
CA SER A 46 -12.63 -9.09 -8.39
C SER A 46 -13.46 -8.41 -7.30
N ARG A 47 -12.79 -7.76 -6.34
CA ARG A 47 -13.39 -7.18 -5.13
C ARG A 47 -12.76 -5.83 -4.82
N VAL A 48 -13.52 -5.01 -4.09
CA VAL A 48 -12.98 -3.82 -3.41
C VAL A 48 -13.19 -4.01 -1.90
N ILE A 49 -12.10 -3.89 -1.14
CA ILE A 49 -12.12 -3.93 0.31
C ILE A 49 -11.96 -2.50 0.83
N HIS A 50 -13.00 -1.99 1.46
CA HIS A 50 -13.09 -0.63 1.97
C HIS A 50 -12.66 -0.61 3.43
N ALA A 51 -11.40 -0.23 3.68
CA ALA A 51 -10.86 -0.07 5.02
C ALA A 51 -10.98 1.39 5.50
N VAL A 52 -11.36 1.59 6.76
CA VAL A 52 -11.41 2.92 7.38
C VAL A 52 -10.26 3.05 8.36
N GLY A 53 -9.15 3.64 7.88
CA GLY A 53 -8.00 3.94 8.71
C GLY A 53 -8.25 5.04 9.74
N PRO A 54 -7.39 5.17 10.76
CA PRO A 54 -7.48 6.25 11.75
C PRO A 54 -7.20 7.61 11.11
N VAL A 55 -7.85 8.65 11.63
CA VAL A 55 -7.28 10.00 11.61
C VAL A 55 -6.17 9.99 12.65
N TYR A 56 -4.96 10.32 12.23
CA TYR A 56 -3.79 10.18 13.10
C TYR A 56 -3.87 11.14 14.29
N ASP A 57 -3.62 10.60 15.48
CA ASP A 57 -3.66 11.33 16.75
C ASP A 57 -2.25 11.35 17.36
N ASP A 58 -1.60 12.51 17.31
CA ASP A 58 -0.28 12.73 17.91
C ASP A 58 -0.28 12.55 19.44
N TYR A 59 -1.44 12.63 20.09
CA TYR A 59 -1.56 12.42 21.54
C TYR A 59 -1.76 10.95 21.91
N ASP A 60 -2.21 10.10 20.97
CA ASP A 60 -2.39 8.66 21.14
C ASP A 60 -1.91 7.90 19.89
N PRO A 61 -0.59 7.92 19.61
CA PRO A 61 -0.03 7.27 18.44
C PRO A 61 -0.20 5.75 18.49
N GLU A 62 -0.22 5.14 19.68
CA GLU A 62 -0.42 3.70 19.83
C GLU A 62 -1.83 3.26 19.42
N LYS A 63 -2.86 4.05 19.74
CA LYS A 63 -4.22 3.78 19.25
C LYS A 63 -4.29 3.90 17.74
N SER A 64 -3.66 4.94 17.18
CA SER A 64 -3.58 5.12 15.73
C SER A 64 -2.92 3.90 15.07
N GLU A 65 -1.81 3.41 15.64
CA GLU A 65 -1.12 2.22 15.13
C GLU A 65 -1.99 0.95 15.23
N ARG A 66 -2.67 0.72 16.37
CA ARG A 66 -3.59 -0.42 16.53
C ARG A 66 -4.75 -0.39 15.51
N GLU A 67 -5.32 0.78 15.26
CA GLU A 67 -6.39 0.94 14.28
C GLU A 67 -5.86 0.75 12.85
N LEU A 68 -4.69 1.29 12.52
CA LEU A 68 -4.09 1.13 11.20
C LEU A 68 -3.75 -0.34 10.91
N THR A 69 -3.05 -1.01 11.82
CA THR A 69 -2.71 -2.44 11.71
C THR A 69 -3.97 -3.30 11.58
N SER A 70 -5.01 -3.03 12.37
CA SER A 70 -6.30 -3.72 12.27
C SER A 70 -6.97 -3.56 10.90
N CYS A 71 -6.79 -2.43 10.21
CA CYS A 71 -7.29 -2.26 8.84
C CYS A 71 -6.65 -3.25 7.86
N TYR A 72 -5.31 -3.41 7.91
CA TYR A 72 -4.59 -4.35 7.05
C TYR A 72 -5.01 -5.79 7.37
N THR A 73 -5.00 -6.17 8.65
CA THR A 73 -5.36 -7.53 9.07
C THR A 73 -6.80 -7.89 8.71
N THR A 74 -7.78 -7.03 9.01
CA THR A 74 -9.19 -7.27 8.67
C THR A 74 -9.38 -7.36 7.14
N SER A 75 -8.64 -6.55 6.38
CA SER A 75 -8.71 -6.59 4.92
C SER A 75 -8.17 -7.89 4.34
N LEU A 76 -7.04 -8.38 4.86
CA LEU A 76 -6.47 -9.67 4.45
C LEU A 76 -7.38 -10.85 4.81
N GLN A 77 -8.00 -10.81 5.99
CA GLN A 77 -9.03 -11.80 6.39
C GLN A 77 -10.19 -11.81 5.39
N LEU A 78 -10.77 -10.65 5.09
CA LEU A 78 -11.87 -10.54 4.10
C LEU A 78 -11.46 -11.03 2.71
N ALA A 79 -10.20 -10.78 2.30
CA ALA A 79 -9.68 -11.29 1.04
C ALA A 79 -9.68 -12.83 1.03
N VAL A 80 -9.14 -13.45 2.08
CA VAL A 80 -9.12 -14.92 2.24
C VAL A 80 -10.54 -15.51 2.26
N GLU A 81 -11.43 -14.94 3.06
CA GLU A 81 -12.84 -15.38 3.17
C GLU A 81 -13.59 -15.33 1.83
N ASN A 82 -13.17 -14.43 0.92
CA ASN A 82 -13.78 -14.25 -0.39
C ASN A 82 -12.98 -14.89 -1.53
N GLY A 83 -11.98 -15.73 -1.21
CA GLY A 83 -11.18 -16.47 -2.18
C GLY A 83 -10.23 -15.60 -3.02
N CYS A 84 -9.94 -14.37 -2.58
CA CYS A 84 -8.93 -13.52 -3.21
C CYS A 84 -7.54 -14.02 -2.81
N ARG A 85 -6.68 -14.26 -3.80
CA ARG A 85 -5.29 -14.72 -3.59
C ARG A 85 -4.26 -13.61 -3.77
N SER A 86 -4.67 -12.44 -4.27
CA SER A 86 -3.82 -11.26 -4.39
C SER A 86 -4.56 -10.03 -3.89
N VAL A 87 -3.83 -9.13 -3.21
CA VAL A 87 -4.38 -7.91 -2.62
C VAL A 87 -3.43 -6.75 -2.89
N ALA A 88 -3.97 -5.61 -3.31
CA ALA A 88 -3.23 -4.36 -3.42
C ALA A 88 -3.74 -3.37 -2.36
N PHE A 89 -2.82 -2.79 -1.58
CA PHE A 89 -3.11 -1.76 -0.59
C PHE A 89 -2.57 -0.42 -1.06
N SER A 90 -3.39 0.63 -1.00
CA SER A 90 -2.86 2.00 -0.97
C SER A 90 -2.18 2.27 0.38
N ALA A 91 -1.36 3.30 0.47
CA ALA A 91 -0.85 3.81 1.75
C ALA A 91 -2.00 4.37 2.63
N LEU A 92 -2.61 3.50 3.47
CA LEU A 92 -3.76 3.87 4.28
C LEU A 92 -3.43 4.98 5.29
N SER A 93 -4.35 5.92 5.44
CA SER A 93 -4.27 7.08 6.35
C SER A 93 -3.17 8.13 6.09
N THR A 94 -2.24 7.94 5.14
CA THR A 94 -1.11 8.89 4.93
C THR A 94 -1.45 10.11 4.07
N GLY A 95 -2.67 10.17 3.54
CA GLY A 95 -3.22 11.33 2.83
C GLY A 95 -3.94 12.29 3.80
N VAL A 96 -5.21 12.59 3.52
CA VAL A 96 -6.03 13.55 4.31
C VAL A 96 -6.23 13.18 5.78
N TYR A 97 -5.93 11.94 6.18
CA TYR A 97 -6.00 11.49 7.58
C TYR A 97 -4.69 11.74 8.36
N GLY A 98 -3.65 12.24 7.70
CA GLY A 98 -2.48 12.84 8.34
C GLY A 98 -1.50 11.87 8.99
N TYR A 99 -1.61 10.56 8.77
CA TYR A 99 -0.68 9.60 9.36
C TYR A 99 0.74 9.79 8.76
N PRO A 100 1.79 10.03 9.56
CA PRO A 100 3.14 10.18 9.05
C PRO A 100 3.59 8.94 8.29
N SER A 101 4.00 9.07 7.02
CA SER A 101 4.34 7.93 6.16
C SER A 101 5.41 7.02 6.77
N ARG A 102 6.44 7.58 7.41
CA ARG A 102 7.50 6.83 8.11
C ARG A 102 7.05 6.07 9.36
N ALA A 103 5.92 6.46 9.96
CA ALA A 103 5.30 5.70 11.05
C ALA A 103 4.26 4.69 10.51
N ALA A 104 3.55 5.04 9.43
CA ALA A 104 2.53 4.20 8.83
C ALA A 104 3.12 2.98 8.11
N ALA A 105 4.23 3.14 7.37
CA ALA A 105 4.81 2.06 6.58
C ALA A 105 5.28 0.87 7.44
N PRO A 106 6.03 1.05 8.54
CA PRO A 106 6.35 -0.05 9.46
C PRO A 106 5.11 -0.74 10.04
N ALA A 107 4.09 0.02 10.45
CA ALA A 107 2.85 -0.55 10.98
C ALA A 107 2.12 -1.41 9.93
N ALA A 108 2.00 -0.90 8.71
CA ALA A 108 1.41 -1.63 7.59
C ALA A 108 2.16 -2.94 7.29
N LEU A 109 3.49 -2.86 7.17
CA LEU A 109 4.33 -4.00 6.85
C LEU A 109 4.38 -5.04 7.97
N SER A 110 4.36 -4.62 9.24
CA SER A 110 4.26 -5.54 10.38
C SER A 110 2.98 -6.35 10.31
N ALA A 111 1.83 -5.67 10.12
CA ALA A 111 0.53 -6.33 10.02
C ALA A 111 0.46 -7.32 8.85
N VAL A 112 0.98 -6.92 7.68
CA VAL A 112 1.05 -7.81 6.51
C VAL A 112 1.96 -9.01 6.79
N ARG A 113 3.16 -8.79 7.34
CA ARG A 113 4.10 -9.88 7.66
C ARG A 113 3.50 -10.87 8.66
N GLU A 114 2.95 -10.37 9.76
CA GLU A 114 2.32 -11.20 10.79
C GLU A 114 1.19 -12.04 10.22
N PHE A 115 0.33 -11.46 9.38
CA PHE A 115 -0.74 -12.20 8.71
C PHE A 115 -0.18 -13.29 7.78
N MET A 116 0.83 -12.96 6.97
CA MET A 116 1.44 -13.87 6.00
C MET A 116 2.13 -15.07 6.66
N LEU A 117 2.69 -14.88 7.86
CA LEU A 117 3.28 -15.96 8.65
C LEU A 117 2.23 -16.90 9.26
N GLY A 118 0.97 -16.48 9.33
CA GLY A 118 -0.15 -17.29 9.81
C GLY A 118 -0.67 -18.31 8.78
N GLU A 119 -1.51 -19.25 9.24
CA GLU A 119 -2.11 -20.28 8.38
C GLU A 119 -3.01 -19.70 7.27
N GLU A 120 -3.69 -18.59 7.54
CA GLU A 120 -4.51 -17.90 6.53
C GLU A 120 -3.64 -17.17 5.51
N GLY A 121 -2.47 -16.68 5.92
CA GLY A 121 -1.48 -16.05 5.06
C GLY A 121 -1.05 -16.92 3.89
N LYS A 122 -0.95 -18.24 4.10
CA LYS A 122 -0.62 -19.23 3.05
C LYS A 122 -1.61 -19.27 1.88
N LYS A 123 -2.78 -18.65 2.02
CA LYS A 123 -3.81 -18.56 0.96
C LYS A 123 -3.66 -17.30 0.10
N ILE A 124 -2.79 -16.37 0.48
CA ILE A 124 -2.46 -15.18 -0.30
C ILE A 124 -1.11 -15.41 -0.98
N ASP A 125 -1.10 -15.30 -2.31
CA ASP A 125 0.10 -15.46 -3.13
C ASP A 125 0.89 -14.14 -3.25
N LYS A 126 0.20 -13.00 -3.20
CA LYS A 126 0.81 -11.69 -3.46
C LYS A 126 0.11 -10.56 -2.71
N VAL A 127 0.91 -9.73 -2.04
CA VAL A 127 0.48 -8.42 -1.54
C VAL A 127 1.29 -7.35 -2.24
N VAL A 128 0.60 -6.34 -2.78
CA VAL A 128 1.22 -5.19 -3.44
C VAL A 128 0.95 -3.94 -2.61
N ILE A 129 2.00 -3.21 -2.25
CA ILE A 129 1.85 -1.87 -1.68
C ILE A 129 1.91 -0.86 -2.84
N VAL A 130 0.79 -0.20 -3.10
CA VAL A 130 0.64 0.81 -4.14
C VAL A 130 0.80 2.19 -3.52
N THR A 131 1.99 2.76 -3.67
CA THR A 131 2.29 4.14 -3.27
C THR A 131 1.99 5.11 -4.42
N PHE A 132 1.74 6.38 -4.09
CA PHE A 132 1.46 7.42 -5.08
C PHE A 132 2.38 8.63 -4.90
N GLU A 133 2.50 9.12 -3.67
CA GLU A 133 3.39 10.25 -3.39
C GLU A 133 4.81 9.76 -3.05
N LYS A 134 5.82 10.57 -3.40
CA LYS A 134 7.23 10.26 -3.11
C LYS A 134 7.50 10.01 -1.63
N LYS A 135 6.82 10.72 -0.72
CA LYS A 135 6.96 10.50 0.73
C LYS A 135 6.59 9.08 1.17
N ASP A 136 5.62 8.47 0.48
CA ASP A 136 5.19 7.10 0.77
C ASP A 136 6.14 6.11 0.10
N VAL A 137 6.57 6.36 -1.15
CA VAL A 137 7.62 5.56 -1.81
C VAL A 137 8.87 5.45 -0.93
N ASP A 138 9.39 6.60 -0.48
CA ASP A 138 10.60 6.64 0.35
C ASP A 138 10.39 5.90 1.68
N ALA A 139 9.26 6.11 2.35
CA ALA A 139 8.96 5.46 3.62
C ALA A 139 8.83 3.93 3.49
N TYR A 140 8.19 3.44 2.43
CA TYR A 140 8.07 2.00 2.20
C TYR A 140 9.39 1.37 1.75
N ASN A 141 10.21 2.04 0.93
CA ASN A 141 11.54 1.54 0.55
C ASN A 141 12.49 1.45 1.76
N GLU A 142 12.44 2.44 2.66
CA GLU A 142 13.21 2.39 3.92
C GLU A 142 12.75 1.23 4.83
N ALA A 143 11.43 0.97 4.90
CA ALA A 143 10.88 0.00 5.84
C ALA A 143 10.89 -1.44 5.30
N LEU A 144 10.69 -1.67 4.00
CA LEU A 144 10.51 -2.99 3.39
C LEU A 144 11.61 -3.99 3.78
N PRO A 145 12.92 -3.68 3.66
CA PRO A 145 13.99 -4.62 4.00
C PRO A 145 14.01 -5.04 5.49
N LEU A 146 13.42 -4.24 6.39
CA LEU A 146 13.34 -4.55 7.81
C LEU A 146 12.28 -5.61 8.11
N PHE A 147 11.20 -5.65 7.32
CA PHE A 147 10.09 -6.59 7.50
C PHE A 147 10.17 -7.79 6.55
N PHE A 148 10.67 -7.56 5.34
CA PHE A 148 10.86 -8.57 4.30
C PHE A 148 12.30 -8.47 3.83
N PRO A 149 13.26 -9.01 4.59
CA PRO A 149 14.66 -8.96 4.20
C PRO A 149 14.84 -9.66 2.86
N PRO A 150 15.66 -9.11 1.95
CA PRO A 150 15.94 -9.77 0.68
C PRO A 150 16.53 -11.15 0.95
N VAL A 151 16.14 -12.12 0.13
CA VAL A 151 16.78 -13.44 0.15
C VAL A 151 18.22 -13.23 -0.32
N PRO A 152 19.24 -13.67 0.44
CA PRO A 152 20.62 -13.60 -0.03
C PRO A 152 20.72 -14.32 -1.37
N GLU A 153 21.26 -13.65 -2.37
CA GLU A 153 21.68 -14.31 -3.61
C GLU A 153 22.67 -15.44 -3.21
N PRO A 154 22.53 -16.67 -3.73
CA PRO A 154 23.49 -17.72 -3.46
C PRO A 154 24.86 -17.26 -3.97
N GLU A 155 25.81 -17.09 -3.05
CA GLU A 155 27.20 -16.75 -3.39
C GLU A 155 27.72 -17.77 -4.41
N GLU A 156 28.03 -17.33 -5.64
CA GLU A 156 28.79 -18.15 -6.57
C GLU A 156 30.16 -18.41 -5.93
N GLU A 157 30.44 -19.66 -5.54
CA GLU A 157 31.74 -20.07 -5.03
C GLU A 157 32.83 -19.73 -6.07
N GLU A 158 33.53 -18.61 -5.90
CA GLU A 158 34.75 -18.33 -6.63
C GLU A 158 35.80 -19.38 -6.25
N LYS A 159 35.93 -20.40 -7.10
CA LYS A 159 37.13 -21.24 -7.16
C LYS A 159 38.34 -20.36 -7.53
N LYS A 160 39.13 -19.97 -6.53
CA LYS A 160 40.54 -19.62 -6.74
C LYS A 160 41.44 -20.59 -5.99
N GLN A 161 42.00 -21.53 -6.76
CA GLN A 161 43.16 -22.32 -6.37
C GLN A 161 44.43 -21.44 -6.47
N GLY A 162 45.06 -21.26 -5.31
CA GLY A 162 46.45 -20.93 -4.96
C GLY A 162 47.46 -20.34 -5.96
N ALA A 163 48.17 -19.29 -5.51
CA ALA A 163 49.61 -19.33 -5.19
C ALA A 163 50.04 -18.07 -4.42
N ALA A 164 51.00 -18.25 -3.51
CA ALA A 164 51.42 -17.33 -2.45
C ALA A 164 52.31 -16.14 -2.90
N GLY A 165 52.33 -15.09 -2.08
CA GLY A 165 53.32 -13.99 -2.08
C GLY A 165 52.94 -12.88 -1.08
N ASP A 166 53.88 -12.53 -0.21
CA ASP A 166 53.76 -11.79 1.06
C ASP A 166 53.48 -10.26 1.02
N GLU A 167 53.00 -9.77 2.17
CA GLU A 167 53.15 -8.45 2.83
C GLU A 167 52.27 -7.19 2.49
N GLU A 168 51.55 -6.80 3.56
CA GLU A 168 51.34 -5.46 4.16
C GLU A 168 50.17 -4.51 3.77
N LYS A 169 49.32 -4.28 4.80
CA LYS A 169 48.49 -3.11 5.19
C LYS A 169 47.28 -2.62 4.36
N ALA A 170 46.15 -2.75 5.06
CA ALA A 170 45.24 -1.68 5.52
C ALA A 170 44.26 -0.99 4.55
N ALA A 171 42.99 -1.14 4.93
CA ALA A 171 41.90 -0.17 4.81
C ALA A 171 41.41 0.22 3.40
N ALA A 172 40.45 -0.54 2.88
CA ALA A 172 39.36 -0.03 2.05
C ALA A 172 38.25 -1.09 1.96
N GLY A 173 37.18 -0.91 2.72
CA GLY A 173 36.02 -1.80 2.71
C GLY A 173 34.74 -0.99 2.91
N SER A 174 34.40 -0.15 1.93
CA SER A 174 33.11 0.57 1.93
C SER A 174 32.53 0.86 0.55
N THR A 175 33.17 0.42 -0.55
CA THR A 175 32.71 0.75 -1.91
C THR A 175 31.86 -0.34 -2.57
N GLU A 176 32.01 -1.61 -2.19
CA GLU A 176 31.36 -2.74 -2.89
C GLU A 176 29.88 -2.91 -2.51
N GLN A 177 29.54 -2.68 -1.24
CA GLN A 177 28.17 -2.82 -0.72
C GLN A 177 27.17 -1.80 -1.31
N THR A 178 27.66 -0.70 -1.87
CA THR A 178 26.83 0.34 -2.49
C THR A 178 26.45 0.06 -3.95
N ALA A 179 27.16 -0.83 -4.63
CA ALA A 179 26.88 -1.17 -6.03
C ALA A 179 25.80 -2.27 -6.14
N GLU A 180 25.89 -3.29 -5.29
CA GLU A 180 24.91 -4.39 -5.25
C GLU A 180 23.54 -3.92 -4.76
N THR A 181 23.50 -3.05 -3.74
CA THR A 181 22.24 -2.46 -3.26
C THR A 181 21.55 -1.64 -4.35
N LYS A 182 22.31 -0.87 -5.14
CA LYS A 182 21.76 -0.09 -6.27
C LYS A 182 21.24 -0.97 -7.40
N LYS A 183 21.86 -2.13 -7.63
CA LYS A 183 21.41 -3.08 -8.65
C LYS A 183 20.09 -3.74 -8.23
N ALA A 184 19.99 -4.17 -6.98
CA ALA A 184 18.75 -4.75 -6.43
C ALA A 184 17.60 -3.72 -6.40
N GLU A 185 17.87 -2.47 -6.01
CA GLU A 185 16.88 -1.38 -6.10
C GLU A 185 16.42 -1.15 -7.54
N ALA A 186 17.34 -1.16 -8.51
CA ALA A 186 17.02 -0.98 -9.93
C ALA A 186 16.21 -2.14 -10.51
N GLU A 187 16.45 -3.38 -10.08
CA GLU A 187 15.68 -4.55 -10.50
C GLU A 187 14.26 -4.54 -9.92
N LEU A 188 14.11 -4.17 -8.64
CA LEU A 188 12.82 -4.05 -7.98
C LEU A 188 12.00 -2.87 -8.56
N GLU A 189 12.66 -1.78 -8.91
CA GLU A 189 12.07 -0.64 -9.62
C GLU A 189 11.67 -1.02 -11.07
N ALA A 190 12.48 -1.84 -11.76
CA ALA A 190 12.14 -2.35 -13.08
C ALA A 190 10.94 -3.31 -13.06
N GLU A 191 10.83 -4.19 -12.06
CA GLU A 191 9.66 -5.05 -11.87
C GLU A 191 8.41 -4.24 -11.52
N ALA A 192 8.53 -3.24 -10.64
CA ALA A 192 7.43 -2.33 -10.31
C ALA A 192 6.97 -1.54 -11.54
N GLN A 193 7.91 -1.07 -12.37
CA GLN A 193 7.61 -0.37 -13.61
C GLN A 193 6.93 -1.28 -14.64
N ALA A 194 7.39 -2.52 -14.79
CA ALA A 194 6.77 -3.50 -15.69
C ALA A 194 5.32 -3.80 -15.29
N VAL A 195 5.04 -3.91 -13.99
CA VAL A 195 3.67 -4.06 -13.47
C VAL A 195 2.85 -2.79 -13.72
N ALA A 196 3.43 -1.59 -13.55
CA ALA A 196 2.76 -0.33 -13.82
C ALA A 196 2.40 -0.14 -15.31
N ASP A 197 3.24 -0.62 -16.22
CA ASP A 197 3.03 -0.52 -17.66
C ASP A 197 1.91 -1.45 -18.18
N GLU A 198 1.61 -2.54 -17.48
CA GLU A 198 0.45 -3.41 -17.76
C GLU A 198 -0.88 -2.83 -17.26
N LEU A 199 -0.84 -1.83 -16.36
CA LEU A 199 -2.04 -1.19 -15.83
C LEU A 199 -2.52 -0.07 -16.76
N PRO A 200 -3.85 0.10 -16.92
CA PRO A 200 -4.38 1.23 -17.68
C PRO A 200 -3.93 2.55 -17.05
N SER A 201 -3.50 3.49 -17.89
CA SER A 201 -2.98 4.78 -17.42
C SER A 201 -3.98 5.50 -16.51
N PRO A 202 -3.54 6.07 -15.37
CA PRO A 202 -4.43 6.82 -14.51
C PRO A 202 -5.07 7.99 -15.29
N PRO A 203 -6.37 8.25 -15.10
CA PRO A 203 -7.05 9.35 -15.80
C PRO A 203 -6.34 10.68 -15.50
N LYS A 204 -5.88 11.36 -16.55
CA LYS A 204 -5.07 12.58 -16.48
C LYS A 204 -5.86 13.87 -16.23
N ALA A 205 -7.16 13.75 -15.99
CA ALA A 205 -8.06 14.90 -15.81
C ALA A 205 -8.75 14.81 -14.45
N ASP A 206 -8.49 15.79 -13.59
CA ASP A 206 -9.44 16.16 -12.55
C ASP A 206 -10.64 16.84 -13.23
N PRO A 207 -11.88 16.33 -13.09
CA PRO A 207 -13.04 17.09 -13.49
C PRO A 207 -13.22 18.20 -12.46
N ALA A 208 -12.90 19.43 -12.87
CA ALA A 208 -13.20 20.63 -12.11
C ALA A 208 -14.66 20.63 -11.64
N ASP A 209 -14.84 20.89 -10.34
CA ASP A 209 -16.08 21.39 -9.75
C ASP A 209 -16.67 22.50 -10.64
N SER A 210 -17.71 22.19 -11.42
CA SER A 210 -18.37 23.21 -12.24
C SER A 210 -19.89 23.09 -12.32
N GLU A 211 -20.54 22.20 -11.55
CA GLU A 211 -22.02 22.14 -11.56
C GLU A 211 -22.73 22.08 -10.20
N HIS A 212 -22.08 22.41 -9.06
CA HIS A 212 -22.78 22.41 -7.75
C HIS A 212 -22.64 23.65 -6.87
N ILE A 213 -22.29 24.81 -7.44
CA ILE A 213 -22.38 26.10 -6.76
C ILE A 213 -23.36 27.02 -7.50
N GLU A 214 -24.66 26.69 -7.52
CA GLU A 214 -25.68 27.69 -7.90
C GLU A 214 -27.12 27.44 -7.39
N LYS A 215 -27.33 26.52 -6.43
CA LYS A 215 -28.68 26.24 -5.88
C LYS A 215 -28.90 26.56 -4.40
N LYS A 216 -27.98 27.26 -3.73
CA LYS A 216 -28.13 27.60 -2.30
C LYS A 216 -28.37 29.08 -1.96
N GLN A 217 -28.77 29.90 -2.93
CA GLN A 217 -29.19 31.30 -2.69
C GLN A 217 -30.55 31.63 -3.35
N ARG A 218 -31.60 30.83 -3.10
CA ARG A 218 -33.00 31.25 -3.26
C ARG A 218 -33.90 30.41 -2.35
N LYS A 219 -33.79 30.62 -1.03
CA LYS A 219 -34.80 30.18 -0.05
C LYS A 219 -34.54 30.85 1.30
N SER A 220 -34.69 32.17 1.34
CA SER A 220 -34.82 32.96 2.57
C SER A 220 -35.45 34.30 2.22
N GLU A 221 -36.67 34.28 1.70
CA GLU A 221 -37.59 35.42 1.59
C GLU A 221 -38.94 34.83 1.19
N ASP A 222 -39.69 34.40 2.20
CA ASP A 222 -41.16 34.37 2.31
C ASP A 222 -41.53 33.97 3.75
#